data_AF-A0A4R6Z6L7-F1
#
_entry.id   AF-A0A4R6Z6L7-F1
#
_cell.length_a   1.000
_cell.length_b   1.000
_cell.length_c   1.000
_cell.angle_alpha   90.00
_cell.angle_beta   90.00
_cell.angle_gamma   90.00
#
_symmetry.space_group_name_H-M   'P 1'
#
loop_
_entity.id
_entity.type
_entity.pdbx_description
1 polymer ?
#
loop_
_entity_poly.entity_id
_entity_poly.type
_entity_poly.pdbx_seq_one_letter_code
_entity_poly.pdbx_strand_id
1 'polypeptide(L)'
;MILRSVLLWLLLGTSAAMACGQPPAGPLQAGAADLSVVDPRLERVQRGEATVLATLVSLKNTSAACLEDVVIEVRYFGADKQLIDSATESFFDIVVPPGKTVAFRLDSVPLHPLSDYVAQEVSVISASPPRAAPAQRSGPGLIEHLLQWIPFLVFSTFLGFLLHWLRSKKSPQSQALELAAQQNILLQAQNTQLERIASALESHARSDKAET
;
A
#
# COMPACT_ATOMS: atom_id res chain seq x y z
N MET A 1 22.04 -6.53 23.84
CA MET A 1 22.09 -7.70 22.94
C MET A 1 20.76 -7.91 22.19
N ILE A 2 20.06 -6.83 21.80
CA ILE A 2 18.71 -6.87 21.17
C ILE A 2 18.74 -6.21 19.77
N LEU A 3 19.84 -5.54 19.41
CA LEU A 3 19.95 -4.72 18.20
C LEU A 3 20.31 -5.50 16.92
N ARG A 4 20.47 -6.84 16.98
CA ARG A 4 20.88 -7.67 15.84
C ARG A 4 19.74 -8.45 15.17
N SER A 5 18.57 -8.59 15.81
CA SER A 5 17.48 -9.42 15.27
C SER A 5 16.50 -8.68 14.35
N VAL A 6 16.53 -7.35 14.29
CA VAL A 6 15.59 -6.58 13.44
C VAL A 6 16.07 -6.53 11.98
N LEU A 7 17.39 -6.63 11.74
CA LEU A 7 17.95 -6.51 10.38
C LEU A 7 17.73 -7.76 9.51
N LEU A 8 17.40 -8.91 10.10
CA LEU A 8 17.26 -10.18 9.37
C LEU A 8 15.86 -10.38 8.76
N TRP A 9 14.85 -9.63 9.23
CA TRP A 9 13.48 -9.72 8.71
C TRP A 9 13.21 -8.85 7.48
N LEU A 10 14.17 -8.02 7.06
CA LEU A 10 14.03 -7.11 5.91
C LEU A 10 14.52 -7.69 4.58
N LEU A 11 15.06 -8.92 4.55
CA LEU A 11 15.68 -9.51 3.36
C LEU A 11 14.90 -10.67 2.70
N LEU A 12 13.71 -11.02 3.18
CA LEU A 12 12.95 -12.20 2.69
C LEU A 12 11.73 -11.88 1.81
N GLY A 13 11.62 -10.65 1.31
CA GLY A 13 10.33 -10.15 0.79
C GLY A 13 10.25 -9.74 -0.68
N THR A 14 11.14 -10.13 -1.60
CA THR A 14 11.02 -9.69 -3.01
C THR A 14 11.63 -10.67 -4.01
N SER A 15 10.92 -11.74 -4.39
CA SER A 15 11.38 -12.57 -5.52
C SER A 15 10.28 -13.10 -6.46
N ALA A 16 9.00 -12.74 -6.27
CA ALA A 16 7.93 -13.27 -7.13
C ALA A 16 7.55 -12.37 -8.34
N ALA A 17 8.01 -11.12 -8.41
CA ALA A 17 7.50 -10.16 -9.40
C ALA A 17 8.29 -10.09 -10.73
N MET A 18 9.34 -10.90 -10.91
CA MET A 18 10.28 -10.75 -12.05
C MET A 18 10.03 -11.71 -13.22
N ALA A 19 8.88 -12.38 -13.30
CA ALA A 19 8.66 -13.38 -14.37
C ALA A 19 8.39 -12.76 -15.76
N CYS A 20 7.93 -11.51 -15.83
CA CYS A 20 7.63 -10.83 -17.11
C CYS A 20 8.15 -9.37 -17.17
N GLY A 21 9.20 -9.04 -16.40
CA GLY A 21 9.65 -7.64 -16.21
C GLY A 21 10.47 -7.03 -17.35
N GLN A 22 10.83 -7.78 -18.39
CA GLN A 22 11.64 -7.24 -19.48
C GLN A 22 11.17 -7.76 -20.84
N PRO A 23 10.66 -6.90 -21.74
CA PRO A 23 10.46 -7.31 -23.11
C PRO A 23 11.84 -7.65 -23.70
N PRO A 24 12.04 -8.85 -24.28
CA PRO A 24 13.29 -9.19 -24.95
C PRO A 24 13.60 -8.18 -26.05
N ALA A 25 14.87 -7.80 -26.15
CA ALA A 25 15.37 -6.86 -27.12
C ALA A 25 15.36 -7.48 -28.54
N GLY A 26 14.21 -7.41 -29.21
CA GLY A 26 14.05 -7.86 -30.59
C GLY A 26 12.59 -7.78 -31.05
N PRO A 27 12.33 -7.78 -32.37
CA PRO A 27 10.96 -7.89 -32.88
C PRO A 27 10.39 -9.24 -32.49
N LEU A 28 9.53 -9.26 -31.46
CA LEU A 28 8.84 -10.46 -31.01
C LEU A 28 7.79 -10.87 -32.03
N GLN A 29 8.06 -11.96 -32.75
CA GLN A 29 7.06 -12.67 -33.56
C GLN A 29 6.29 -13.70 -32.71
N ALA A 30 6.09 -13.43 -31.42
CA ALA A 30 5.34 -14.32 -30.54
C ALA A 30 3.84 -14.01 -30.66
N GLY A 31 2.99 -15.03 -30.80
CA GLY A 31 1.55 -14.84 -30.98
C GLY A 31 0.72 -16.08 -30.65
N ALA A 32 -0.52 -16.11 -31.13
CA ALA A 32 -1.47 -17.21 -30.83
C ALA A 32 -0.95 -18.61 -31.18
N ALA A 33 -0.15 -18.73 -32.26
CA ALA A 33 0.44 -20.00 -32.68
C ALA A 33 1.43 -20.59 -31.67
N ASP A 34 1.96 -19.77 -30.76
CA ASP A 34 2.89 -20.21 -29.70
C ASP A 34 2.18 -20.61 -28.39
N LEU A 35 0.85 -20.57 -28.38
CA LEU A 35 0.04 -21.09 -27.28
C LEU A 35 -0.55 -22.43 -27.70
N SER A 36 -0.22 -23.47 -26.95
CA SER A 36 -0.82 -24.80 -27.10
C SER A 36 -1.87 -25.02 -26.03
N VAL A 37 -3.04 -25.46 -26.44
CA VAL A 37 -4.11 -25.89 -25.54
C VAL A 37 -3.77 -27.28 -25.01
N VAL A 38 -3.79 -27.43 -23.69
CA VAL A 38 -3.49 -28.67 -22.97
C VAL A 38 -4.75 -29.12 -22.23
N ASP A 39 -5.19 -30.35 -22.52
CA ASP A 39 -6.26 -31.08 -21.84
C ASP A 39 -7.52 -30.25 -21.50
N PRO A 40 -8.23 -29.70 -22.51
CA PRO A 40 -9.46 -28.96 -22.24
C PRO A 40 -10.54 -29.90 -21.69
N ARG A 41 -11.19 -29.51 -20.59
CA ARG A 41 -12.25 -30.30 -19.94
C ARG A 41 -13.56 -29.53 -19.89
N LEU A 42 -14.65 -30.25 -20.15
CA LEU A 42 -16.02 -29.73 -20.04
C LEU A 42 -16.63 -30.23 -18.73
N GLU A 43 -17.13 -29.31 -17.92
CA GLU A 43 -17.84 -29.59 -16.68
C GLU A 43 -19.21 -28.91 -16.69
N ARG A 44 -20.20 -29.57 -16.10
CA ARG A 44 -21.53 -29.00 -15.87
C ARG A 44 -21.60 -28.59 -14.41
N VAL A 45 -21.72 -27.30 -14.15
CA VAL A 45 -21.64 -26.75 -12.80
C VAL A 45 -22.96 -26.07 -12.45
N GLN A 46 -23.54 -26.46 -11.33
CA GLN A 46 -24.70 -25.77 -10.77
C GLN A 46 -24.23 -24.51 -10.01
N ARG A 47 -24.71 -23.33 -10.39
CA ARG A 47 -24.42 -22.06 -9.72
C ARG A 47 -25.74 -21.42 -9.30
N GLY A 48 -26.15 -21.71 -8.06
CA GLY A 48 -27.47 -21.33 -7.57
C GLY A 48 -28.57 -22.07 -8.34
N GLU A 49 -29.55 -21.33 -8.84
CA GLU A 49 -30.67 -21.89 -9.62
C GLU A 49 -30.30 -22.16 -11.09
N ALA A 50 -29.21 -21.57 -11.59
CA ALA A 50 -28.76 -21.74 -12.97
C ALA A 50 -27.69 -22.83 -13.08
N THR A 51 -27.75 -23.62 -14.15
CA THR A 51 -26.68 -24.53 -14.54
C THR A 51 -25.84 -23.90 -15.64
N VAL A 52 -24.52 -23.85 -15.45
CA VAL A 52 -23.57 -23.29 -16.42
C VAL A 52 -22.64 -24.36 -16.96
N LEU A 53 -22.15 -24.15 -18.17
CA LEU A 53 -21.08 -24.95 -18.76
C LEU A 53 -19.75 -24.31 -18.39
N ALA A 54 -18.94 -25.05 -17.64
CA ALA A 54 -17.62 -24.64 -17.22
C ALA A 54 -16.58 -25.38 -18.08
N THR A 55 -15.80 -24.63 -18.83
CA THR A 55 -14.73 -25.17 -19.67
C THR A 55 -13.40 -24.84 -19.02
N LEU A 56 -12.72 -25.85 -18.46
CA LEU A 56 -11.39 -25.72 -17.89
C LEU A 56 -10.36 -25.90 -19.00
N VAL A 57 -9.49 -24.90 -19.14
CA VAL A 57 -8.48 -24.86 -20.20
C VAL A 57 -7.13 -24.58 -19.58
N SER A 58 -6.12 -25.32 -20.01
CA SER A 58 -4.73 -25.01 -19.72
C SER A 58 -4.03 -24.56 -21.01
N LEU A 59 -3.35 -23.43 -20.97
CA LEU A 59 -2.53 -22.93 -22.07
C LEU A 59 -1.07 -23.02 -21.71
N LYS A 60 -0.29 -23.63 -22.59
CA LYS A 60 1.18 -23.70 -22.48
C LYS A 60 1.81 -22.78 -23.51
N ASN A 61 2.59 -21.83 -23.03
CA ASN A 61 3.37 -20.94 -23.88
C ASN A 61 4.69 -21.61 -24.27
N THR A 62 4.86 -21.85 -25.57
CA THR A 62 6.08 -22.43 -26.16
C THR A 62 7.05 -21.37 -26.66
N SER A 63 6.65 -20.09 -26.68
CA SER A 63 7.54 -18.99 -27.05
C SER A 63 8.53 -18.65 -25.93
N ALA A 64 9.55 -17.86 -26.31
CA ALA A 64 10.53 -17.29 -25.39
C ALA A 64 10.06 -15.97 -24.75
N ALA A 65 8.88 -15.46 -25.12
CA ALA A 65 8.31 -14.21 -24.61
C ALA A 65 7.12 -14.50 -23.69
N CYS A 66 6.76 -13.55 -22.82
CA CYS A 66 5.43 -13.58 -22.22
C CYS A 66 4.38 -13.30 -23.30
N LEU A 67 3.17 -13.80 -23.11
CA LEU A 67 2.01 -13.51 -23.96
C LEU A 67 0.88 -12.99 -23.06
N GLU A 68 0.21 -11.94 -23.51
CA GLU A 68 -0.95 -11.27 -22.90
C GLU A 68 -2.08 -11.12 -23.93
N ASP A 69 -3.20 -10.52 -23.51
CA ASP A 69 -4.38 -10.29 -24.36
C ASP A 69 -4.86 -11.56 -25.09
N VAL A 70 -4.96 -12.66 -24.34
CA VAL A 70 -5.29 -13.96 -24.90
C VAL A 70 -6.79 -14.04 -25.19
N VAL A 71 -7.16 -14.29 -26.44
CA VAL A 71 -8.55 -14.48 -26.86
C VAL A 71 -8.77 -15.92 -27.25
N ILE A 72 -9.81 -16.51 -26.67
CA ILE A 72 -10.09 -17.94 -26.79
C ILE A 72 -11.51 -18.12 -27.27
N GLU A 73 -11.66 -19.03 -28.23
CA GLU A 73 -12.94 -19.52 -28.70
C GLU A 73 -13.13 -20.96 -28.23
N VAL A 74 -14.28 -21.22 -27.62
CA VAL A 74 -14.75 -22.56 -27.31
C VAL A 74 -15.96 -22.84 -28.19
N ARG A 75 -15.86 -23.90 -28.99
CA ARG A 75 -16.95 -24.40 -29.83
C ARG A 75 -17.54 -25.64 -29.20
N TYR A 76 -18.85 -25.67 -29.05
CA TYR A 76 -19.57 -26.79 -28.47
C TYR A 76 -20.32 -27.56 -29.55
N PHE A 77 -20.25 -28.88 -29.49
CA PHE A 77 -20.81 -29.77 -30.50
C PHE A 77 -21.84 -30.73 -29.92
N GLY A 78 -22.87 -30.96 -30.73
CA GLY A 78 -23.90 -31.97 -30.49
C GLY A 78 -23.45 -33.39 -30.80
N ALA A 79 -24.34 -34.36 -30.56
CA ALA A 79 -24.10 -35.79 -30.83
C ALA A 79 -23.70 -36.06 -32.29
N ASP A 80 -24.30 -35.31 -33.23
CA ASP A 80 -24.03 -35.42 -34.66
C ASP A 80 -22.78 -34.65 -35.12
N LYS A 81 -21.95 -34.18 -34.18
CA LYS A 81 -20.80 -33.27 -34.42
C LYS A 81 -21.17 -31.96 -35.09
N GLN A 82 -22.43 -31.57 -35.05
CA GLN A 82 -22.88 -30.25 -35.47
C GLN A 82 -22.49 -29.22 -34.42
N LEU A 83 -22.01 -28.06 -34.86
CA LEU A 83 -21.77 -26.91 -33.99
C LEU A 83 -23.13 -26.43 -33.47
N ILE A 84 -23.31 -26.46 -32.16
CA ILE A 84 -24.56 -26.02 -31.51
C ILE A 84 -24.40 -24.69 -30.79
N ASP A 85 -23.19 -24.36 -30.34
CA ASP A 85 -22.93 -23.15 -29.58
C ASP A 85 -21.44 -22.76 -29.66
N SER A 86 -21.14 -21.49 -29.43
CA SER A 86 -19.77 -20.96 -29.40
C SER A 86 -19.65 -19.85 -28.38
N ALA A 87 -18.63 -19.91 -27.54
CA ALA A 87 -18.28 -18.87 -26.58
C ALA A 87 -16.90 -18.29 -26.92
N THR A 88 -16.80 -16.96 -26.98
CA THR A 88 -15.52 -16.27 -27.15
C THR A 88 -15.29 -15.37 -25.95
N GLU A 89 -14.12 -15.52 -25.31
CA GLU A 89 -13.73 -14.68 -24.17
C GLU A 89 -12.33 -14.13 -24.37
N SER A 90 -12.14 -12.89 -23.92
CA SER A 90 -10.87 -12.19 -23.95
C SER A 90 -10.32 -12.06 -22.54
N PHE A 91 -9.13 -12.58 -22.32
CA PHE A 91 -8.43 -12.55 -21.05
C PHE A 91 -7.33 -11.48 -21.08
N PHE A 92 -7.69 -10.27 -20.68
CA PHE A 92 -6.77 -9.13 -20.63
C PHE A 92 -5.84 -9.17 -19.41
N ASP A 93 -6.28 -9.79 -18.31
CA ASP A 93 -5.52 -9.83 -17.05
C ASP A 93 -4.64 -11.09 -16.90
N ILE A 94 -4.66 -11.98 -17.90
CA ILE A 94 -3.87 -13.22 -17.86
C ILE A 94 -2.60 -13.03 -18.68
N VAL A 95 -1.47 -13.16 -18.00
CA VAL A 95 -0.15 -13.25 -18.63
C VAL A 95 0.30 -14.70 -18.59
N VAL A 96 0.68 -15.25 -19.74
CA VAL A 96 1.24 -16.61 -19.87
C VAL A 96 2.76 -16.50 -20.01
N PRO A 97 3.55 -16.80 -18.96
CA PRO A 97 5.01 -16.66 -19.03
C PRO A 97 5.66 -17.70 -19.97
N PRO A 98 6.87 -17.43 -20.48
CA PRO A 98 7.56 -18.32 -21.41
C PRO A 98 7.80 -19.70 -20.78
N GLY A 99 7.48 -20.76 -21.53
CA GLY A 99 7.65 -22.15 -21.09
C GLY A 99 6.73 -22.58 -19.94
N LYS A 100 5.80 -21.72 -19.50
CA LYS A 100 4.86 -22.02 -18.41
C LYS A 100 3.49 -22.40 -18.94
N THR A 101 2.76 -23.12 -18.10
CA THR A 101 1.36 -23.46 -18.31
C THR A 101 0.51 -22.65 -17.34
N VAL A 102 -0.54 -22.02 -17.84
CA VAL A 102 -1.55 -21.31 -17.04
C VAL A 102 -2.90 -21.95 -17.29
N ALA A 103 -3.65 -22.20 -16.23
CA ALA A 103 -5.00 -22.74 -16.29
C ALA A 103 -6.03 -21.68 -15.92
N PHE A 104 -7.14 -21.67 -16.61
CA PHE A 104 -8.29 -20.81 -16.31
C PHE A 104 -9.58 -21.56 -16.64
N ARG A 105 -10.69 -20.98 -16.19
CA ARG A 105 -12.02 -21.53 -16.34
C ARG A 105 -12.87 -20.52 -17.09
N LEU A 106 -13.47 -20.97 -18.19
CA LEU A 106 -14.46 -20.23 -18.96
C LEU A 106 -15.85 -20.67 -18.49
N ASP A 107 -16.69 -19.72 -18.08
CA ASP A 107 -18.09 -20.02 -17.74
C ASP A 107 -18.98 -19.52 -18.87
N SER A 108 -19.78 -20.42 -19.45
CA SER A 108 -20.74 -20.09 -20.50
C SER A 108 -22.16 -20.49 -20.09
N VAL A 109 -23.12 -19.65 -20.45
CA VAL A 109 -24.54 -19.91 -20.23
C VAL A 109 -25.05 -20.71 -21.44
N PRO A 110 -25.56 -21.93 -21.25
CA PRO A 110 -26.00 -22.76 -22.36
C PRO A 110 -27.26 -22.17 -23.03
N LEU A 111 -27.24 -22.06 -24.35
CA LEU A 111 -28.41 -21.68 -25.16
C LEU A 111 -29.34 -22.88 -25.45
N HIS A 112 -28.81 -24.10 -25.38
CA HIS A 112 -29.52 -25.36 -25.61
C HIS A 112 -29.64 -26.16 -24.30
N PRO A 113 -30.51 -27.20 -24.25
CA PRO A 113 -30.49 -28.17 -23.16
C PRO A 113 -29.09 -28.76 -22.95
N LEU A 114 -28.65 -28.90 -21.69
CA LEU A 114 -27.32 -29.41 -21.34
C LEU A 114 -27.03 -30.83 -21.88
N SER A 115 -28.07 -31.60 -22.15
CA SER A 115 -27.98 -32.92 -22.78
C SER A 115 -27.37 -32.86 -24.18
N ASP A 116 -27.50 -31.73 -24.84
CA ASP A 116 -27.15 -31.58 -26.25
C ASP A 116 -25.65 -31.28 -26.41
N TYR A 117 -24.99 -30.84 -25.34
CA TYR A 117 -23.55 -30.57 -25.32
C TYR A 117 -22.77 -31.87 -25.08
N VAL A 118 -22.21 -32.43 -26.15
CA VAL A 118 -21.50 -33.72 -26.16
C VAL A 118 -19.98 -33.55 -26.21
N ALA A 119 -19.49 -32.63 -27.04
CA ALA A 119 -18.06 -32.39 -27.22
C ALA A 119 -17.75 -30.90 -27.25
N GLN A 120 -16.47 -30.57 -27.04
CA GLN A 120 -15.95 -29.22 -27.14
C GLN A 120 -14.65 -29.19 -27.94
N GLU A 121 -14.40 -28.08 -28.61
CA GLU A 121 -13.12 -27.73 -29.22
C GLU A 121 -12.71 -26.35 -28.70
N VAL A 122 -11.45 -26.20 -28.31
CA VAL A 122 -10.92 -24.95 -27.80
C VAL A 122 -9.81 -24.49 -28.72
N SER A 123 -9.91 -23.25 -29.21
CA SER A 123 -8.91 -22.63 -30.08
C SER A 123 -8.50 -21.26 -29.56
N VAL A 124 -7.20 -20.98 -29.64
CA VAL A 124 -6.67 -19.64 -29.36
C VAL A 124 -6.80 -18.80 -30.63
N ILE A 125 -7.57 -17.72 -30.57
CA ILE A 125 -7.76 -16.81 -31.72
C ILE A 125 -6.59 -15.84 -31.82
N SER A 126 -6.24 -15.20 -30.70
CA SER A 126 -5.19 -14.20 -30.64
C SER A 126 -4.46 -14.24 -29.31
N ALA A 127 -3.20 -13.84 -29.34
CA ALA A 127 -2.40 -13.51 -28.18
C ALA A 127 -1.32 -12.53 -28.64
N SER A 128 -0.99 -11.58 -27.78
CA SER A 128 -0.03 -10.52 -28.09
C SER A 128 1.16 -10.60 -27.15
N PRO A 129 2.38 -10.25 -27.60
CA PRO A 129 3.46 -10.02 -26.67
C PRO A 129 3.17 -8.78 -25.81
N PRO A 130 3.73 -8.68 -24.59
CA PRO A 130 3.63 -7.51 -23.75
C PRO A 130 3.88 -6.24 -24.54
N ARG A 131 2.89 -5.33 -24.52
CA ARG A 131 3.11 -4.02 -25.12
C ARG A 131 4.32 -3.42 -24.42
N ALA A 132 5.35 -3.09 -25.20
CA ALA A 132 6.53 -2.43 -24.66
C ALA A 132 6.03 -1.22 -23.87
N ALA A 133 6.19 -1.25 -22.54
CA ALA A 133 5.83 -0.13 -21.71
C ALA A 133 6.53 1.09 -22.32
N PRO A 134 5.82 2.21 -22.57
CA PRO A 134 6.46 3.41 -23.09
C PRO A 134 7.65 3.66 -22.19
N ALA A 135 8.86 3.61 -22.77
CA ALA A 135 10.12 3.62 -22.03
C ALA A 135 9.94 4.57 -20.88
N GLN A 136 9.81 4.01 -19.67
CA GLN A 136 9.45 4.78 -18.51
C GLN A 136 10.65 5.69 -18.37
N ARG A 137 10.51 6.93 -18.89
CA ARG A 137 11.47 7.98 -18.66
C ARG A 137 11.63 7.88 -17.16
N SER A 138 12.82 7.51 -16.73
CA SER A 138 13.26 7.63 -15.36
C SER A 138 13.07 9.10 -15.05
N GLY A 139 11.83 9.46 -14.71
CA GLY A 139 11.47 10.79 -14.29
C GLY A 139 12.35 11.07 -13.09
N PRO A 140 12.65 12.33 -12.79
CA PRO A 140 13.47 12.65 -11.63
C PRO A 140 12.68 12.41 -10.32
N GLY A 141 12.13 11.20 -10.11
CA GLY A 141 11.07 10.90 -9.16
C GLY A 141 11.47 10.98 -7.70
N LEU A 142 12.77 11.12 -7.41
CA LEU A 142 13.26 11.42 -6.07
C LEU A 142 13.75 12.85 -5.97
N ILE A 143 14.50 13.35 -6.96
CA ILE A 143 15.14 14.67 -6.93
C ILE A 143 14.10 15.79 -7.08
N GLU A 144 13.12 15.67 -7.99
CA GLU A 144 12.03 16.65 -8.12
C GLU A 144 11.15 16.67 -6.86
N HIS A 145 10.91 15.51 -6.27
CA HIS A 145 10.14 15.42 -5.04
C HIS A 145 10.91 16.06 -3.87
N LEU A 146 12.21 15.79 -3.73
CA LEU A 146 13.10 16.45 -2.75
C LEU A 146 13.15 17.98 -2.95
N LEU A 147 13.15 18.46 -4.19
CA LEU A 147 13.14 19.89 -4.50
C LEU A 147 11.88 20.58 -3.98
N GLN A 148 10.73 19.91 -4.03
CA GLN A 148 9.47 20.44 -3.52
C GLN A 148 9.46 20.66 -2.00
N TRP A 149 10.30 19.93 -1.24
CA TRP A 149 10.38 20.06 0.22
C TRP A 149 11.40 21.10 0.71
N ILE A 150 12.25 21.64 -0.17
CA ILE A 150 13.27 22.65 0.18
C ILE A 150 12.66 23.87 0.90
N PRO A 151 11.55 24.48 0.42
CA PRO A 151 10.95 25.62 1.10
C PRO A 151 10.50 25.30 2.52
N PHE A 152 9.98 24.09 2.75
CA PHE A 152 9.52 23.65 4.07
C PHE A 152 10.69 23.44 5.03
N LEU A 153 11.79 22.84 4.56
CA LEU A 153 13.00 22.66 5.36
C LEU A 153 13.67 24.00 5.72
N VAL A 154 13.74 24.93 4.77
CA VAL A 154 14.28 26.28 5.02
C VAL A 154 13.40 27.03 6.03
N PHE A 155 12.08 26.96 5.89
CA PHE A 155 11.17 27.57 6.85
C PHE A 155 11.29 26.96 8.25
N SER A 156 11.35 25.63 8.36
CA SER A 156 11.48 24.93 9.63
C SER A 156 12.79 25.26 10.35
N THR A 157 13.91 25.32 9.61
CA THR A 157 15.22 25.67 10.19
C THR A 157 15.28 27.13 10.62
N PHE A 158 14.75 28.05 9.81
CA PHE A 158 14.63 29.46 10.17
C PHE A 158 13.76 29.68 11.41
N LEU A 159 12.60 29.02 11.50
CA LEU A 159 11.71 29.12 12.66
C LEU A 159 12.38 28.57 13.93
N GLY A 160 13.06 27.42 13.82
CA GLY A 160 13.83 26.86 14.94
C GLY A 160 14.94 27.80 15.41
N PHE A 161 15.68 28.41 14.49
CA PHE A 161 16.68 29.43 14.80
C PHE A 161 16.06 30.65 15.48
N LEU A 162 14.94 31.16 14.97
CA LEU A 162 14.23 32.31 15.54
C LEU A 162 13.75 32.02 16.97
N LEU A 163 13.17 30.85 17.21
CA LEU A 163 12.74 30.42 18.55
C LEU A 163 13.93 30.25 19.50
N HIS A 164 15.03 29.69 19.03
CA HIS A 164 16.26 29.58 19.81
C HIS A 164 16.82 30.96 20.17
N TRP A 165 16.86 31.88 19.21
CA TRP A 165 17.32 33.25 19.41
C TRP A 165 16.41 34.03 20.37
N LEU A 166 15.09 33.85 20.27
CA LEU A 166 14.12 34.46 21.17
C LEU A 166 14.20 33.88 22.59
N ARG A 167 14.49 32.58 22.75
CA ARG A 167 14.73 31.97 24.08
C ARG A 167 16.02 32.44 24.73
N SER A 168 17.04 32.76 23.93
CA SER A 168 18.31 33.31 24.43
C SER A 168 18.18 34.77 24.93
N LYS A 169 17.11 35.47 24.56
CA LYS A 169 16.77 36.75 25.16
C LYS A 169 15.94 36.49 26.41
N LYS A 170 16.55 36.70 27.60
CA LYS A 170 15.86 36.68 28.90
C LYS A 170 14.58 37.53 28.77
N SER A 171 13.43 36.87 28.71
CA SER A 171 12.19 37.56 28.42
C SER A 171 11.85 38.49 29.61
N PRO A 172 11.22 39.65 29.38
CA PRO A 172 10.74 40.48 30.48
C PRO A 172 9.76 39.72 31.39
N GLN A 173 9.12 38.65 30.90
CA GLN A 173 8.34 37.73 31.74
C GLN A 173 9.20 36.93 32.72
N SER A 174 10.40 36.46 32.35
CA SER A 174 11.28 35.78 33.32
C SER A 174 11.79 36.75 34.38
N GLN A 175 12.06 38.00 34.01
CA GLN A 175 12.43 39.05 34.96
C GLN A 175 11.25 39.41 35.88
N ALA A 176 10.02 39.49 35.36
CA ALA A 176 8.83 39.72 36.18
C ALA A 176 8.60 38.58 37.19
N LEU A 177 8.87 37.33 36.79
CA LEU A 177 8.81 36.17 37.68
C LEU A 177 9.89 36.24 38.78
N GLU A 178 11.08 36.69 38.43
CA GLU A 178 12.18 36.91 39.39
C GLU A 178 11.85 38.04 40.38
N LEU A 179 11.30 39.16 39.91
CA LEU A 179 10.81 40.24 40.79
C LEU A 179 9.66 39.79 41.69
N ALA A 180 8.71 39.00 41.18
CA ALA A 180 7.63 38.44 41.98
C ALA A 180 8.14 37.47 43.05
N ALA A 181 9.17 36.67 42.74
CA ALA A 181 9.84 35.82 43.71
C ALA A 181 10.53 36.64 44.81
N GLN A 182 11.20 37.74 44.44
CA GLN A 182 11.82 38.66 45.42
C GLN A 182 10.79 39.35 46.32
N GLN A 183 9.64 39.76 45.78
CA GLN A 183 8.56 40.36 46.57
C GLN A 183 7.98 39.39 47.61
N ASN A 184 7.86 38.10 47.28
CA ASN A 184 7.41 37.09 48.24
C ASN A 184 8.35 36.94 49.44
N ILE A 185 9.67 37.00 49.21
CA ILE A 185 10.66 36.92 50.29
C ILE A 185 10.54 38.13 51.23
N LEU A 186 10.34 39.33 50.66
CA LEU A 186 10.17 40.55 51.46
C LEU A 186 8.88 40.51 52.30
N LEU A 187 7.77 40.02 51.72
CA LEU A 187 6.50 39.86 52.43
C LEU A 187 6.61 38.84 53.57
N GLN A 188 7.35 37.74 53.36
CA GLN A 188 7.63 36.79 54.44
C GLN A 188 8.41 37.45 55.58
N ALA A 189 9.42 38.26 55.27
CA ALA A 189 10.18 39.00 56.28
C ALA A 189 9.29 39.99 57.05
N GLN A 190 8.40 40.72 56.37
CA GLN A 190 7.47 41.64 57.02
C GLN A 190 6.48 40.90 57.94
N ASN A 191 5.92 39.77 57.50
CA ASN A 191 5.03 38.96 58.34
C ASN A 191 5.74 38.48 59.61
N THR A 192 6.99 38.01 59.52
CA THR A 192 7.74 37.59 60.71
C THR A 192 8.04 38.74 61.68
N GLN A 193 8.22 39.97 61.19
CA GLN A 193 8.40 41.14 62.05
C GLN A 193 7.08 41.53 62.73
N LEU A 194 5.95 41.46 62.01
CA LEU A 194 4.62 41.70 62.58
C LEU A 194 4.28 40.67 63.66
N GLU A 195 4.60 39.40 63.46
CA GLU A 195 4.45 38.36 64.48
C GLU A 195 5.27 38.65 65.75
N ARG A 196 6.50 39.16 65.59
CA ARG A 196 7.34 39.59 66.73
C ARG A 196 6.77 40.79 67.46
N ILE A 197 6.22 41.77 66.75
CA ILE A 197 5.57 42.93 67.36
C ILE A 197 4.28 42.52 68.09
N ALA A 198 3.47 41.67 67.46
CA ALA A 198 2.24 41.15 68.05
C ALA A 198 2.53 40.34 69.33
N SER A 199 3.53 39.44 69.30
CA SER A 199 3.92 38.67 70.50
C SER A 199 4.51 39.55 71.62
N ALA A 200 5.27 40.59 71.28
CA ALA A 200 5.76 41.57 72.26
C ALA A 200 4.64 42.42 72.87
N LEU A 201 3.62 42.78 72.08
CA LEU A 201 2.45 43.50 72.56
C LEU A 201 1.59 42.61 73.48
N GLU A 202 1.40 41.34 73.11
CA GLU A 202 0.68 40.36 73.94
C GLU A 202 1.39 40.11 75.28
N SER A 203 2.72 40.01 75.30
CA SER A 203 3.46 39.85 76.56
C SER A 203 3.37 41.08 77.44
N HIS A 204 3.42 42.29 76.86
CA HIS A 204 3.24 43.54 77.60
C HIS A 204 1.81 43.66 78.19
N ALA A 205 0.78 43.33 77.40
CA ALA A 205 -0.61 43.35 77.86
C ALA A 205 -0.89 42.31 78.97
N ARG A 206 -0.15 41.18 79.00
CA ARG A 206 -0.22 40.20 80.09
C ARG A 206 0.51 40.68 81.35
N SER A 207 1.62 41.39 81.20
CA SER A 207 2.35 41.99 82.33
C SER A 207 1.48 43.02 83.05
N ASP A 208 0.81 43.92 82.31
CA ASP A 208 -0.06 44.96 82.90
C ASP A 208 -1.24 44.37 83.69
N LYS A 209 -1.75 43.19 83.28
CA LYS A 209 -2.82 42.49 84.00
C LYS A 209 -2.36 41.74 85.25
N ALA A 210 -1.05 41.49 85.40
CA ALA A 210 -0.50 40.79 86.55
C ALA A 210 -0.18 41.74 87.72
N GLU A 211 -0.11 43.05 87.47
CA GLU A 211 0.12 44.09 88.49
C GLU A 211 -1.16 44.71 89.08
N THR A 212 -2.35 44.25 88.63
CA THR A 212 -3.68 44.62 89.17
C THR A 212 -4.32 43.46 89.92
#